data_AF-A0A258BHD6-F1
#
_entry.id   AF-A0A258BHD6-F1
#
_cell.length_a   1.000
_cell.length_b   1.000
_cell.length_c   1.000
_cell.angle_alpha   90.00
_cell.angle_beta   90.00
_cell.angle_gamma   90.00
#
_symmetry.space_group_name_H-M   'P 1'
#
loop_
_entity.id
_entity.type
_entity.pdbx_description
1 polymer ?
#
loop_
_entity_poly.entity_id
_entity_poly.type
_entity_poly.pdbx_seq_one_letter_code
_entity_poly.pdbx_strand_id
1 'polypeptide(L)'
;AWISVSSQSATDHVEGSAENRRDHIAAKLTSELFGINWSAYASYDDAHEDNYDQLYSEADWDADSESDRLIGNWTNTPYVNQSYRRAWSTLRENSLIWLKGEKELFDGLNVEAVVYRHDMDGRGDWVPPYLVNVTADGAGNPETEYLPGNRVLGGAFLGQIFFVDPNGVALTPDAGCVSSLTFPYGGTSNAAYDPACYPRNAIPVQSYRHTHYQRERSGLAADAEWNANFGAIDNTLRGGIWYESGTRYEYRDWHKLTDARVGADFDALAYWVQYSRDFPQSTFKWYAEDAVKFGDFTVRAGVKQFFNDIERVNNFDPTNPDENFTLESESDVLFSGGGSS
;
A
#
# COMPACT_ATOMS: atom_id res chain seq x y z
N ALA A 1 -30.68 -11.67 5.34
CA ALA A 1 -29.38 -11.17 5.84
C ALA A 1 -28.42 -12.33 6.00
N TRP A 2 -27.12 -12.10 5.91
CA TRP A 2 -26.08 -13.09 6.23
C TRP A 2 -24.88 -12.41 6.89
N ILE A 3 -24.10 -13.20 7.62
CA ILE A 3 -22.81 -12.83 8.19
C ILE A 3 -21.81 -13.94 7.85
N SER A 4 -20.59 -13.57 7.52
CA SER A 4 -19.48 -14.48 7.24
C SER A 4 -18.27 -14.04 8.05
N VAL A 5 -17.60 -15.00 8.67
CA VAL A 5 -16.34 -14.79 9.38
C VAL A 5 -15.38 -15.88 8.93
N SER A 6 -14.16 -15.51 8.60
CA SER A 6 -13.10 -16.45 8.25
C SER A 6 -11.77 -15.98 8.81
N SER A 7 -10.97 -16.92 9.28
CA SER A 7 -9.57 -16.72 9.65
C SER A 7 -8.73 -17.70 8.84
N GLN A 8 -7.61 -17.22 8.30
CA GLN A 8 -6.67 -18.01 7.51
C GLN A 8 -5.27 -17.79 8.05
N SER A 9 -4.49 -18.86 8.10
CA SER A 9 -3.05 -18.79 8.33
C SER A 9 -2.33 -19.67 7.32
N ALA A 10 -1.16 -19.22 6.89
CA ALA A 10 -0.31 -19.93 5.96
C ALA A 10 1.17 -19.65 6.27
N THR A 11 2.04 -20.53 5.81
CA THR A 11 3.49 -20.35 5.89
C THR A 11 4.11 -20.70 4.53
N ASP A 12 5.37 -20.31 4.33
CA ASP A 12 6.13 -20.60 3.12
C ASP A 12 6.51 -22.08 3.03
N HIS A 13 6.74 -22.58 1.81
CA HIS A 13 7.18 -23.96 1.59
C HIS A 13 8.69 -24.16 1.78
N VAL A 14 9.44 -23.06 1.90
CA VAL A 14 10.91 -23.02 1.85
C VAL A 14 11.51 -23.45 3.20
N GLU A 15 11.26 -22.66 4.24
CA GLU A 15 11.70 -22.92 5.61
C GLU A 15 10.53 -23.04 6.60
N GLY A 16 9.32 -22.68 6.19
CA GLY A 16 8.15 -22.62 7.07
C GLY A 16 8.29 -21.53 8.14
N SER A 17 8.94 -20.42 7.79
CA SER A 17 9.25 -19.31 8.70
C SER A 17 8.29 -18.13 8.56
N ALA A 18 7.51 -18.05 7.48
CA ALA A 18 6.54 -17.01 7.20
C ALA A 18 5.36 -17.06 8.19
N GLU A 19 4.88 -15.89 8.59
CA GLU A 19 3.73 -15.71 9.46
C GLU A 19 2.59 -14.98 8.74
N ASN A 20 1.98 -15.66 7.76
CA ASN A 20 0.86 -15.09 7.04
C ASN A 20 -0.44 -15.35 7.80
N ARG A 21 -1.21 -14.29 8.07
CA ARG A 21 -2.56 -14.37 8.62
C ARG A 21 -3.51 -13.43 7.89
N ARG A 22 -4.77 -13.84 7.81
CA ARG A 22 -5.86 -12.99 7.34
C ARG A 22 -7.14 -13.29 8.08
N ASP A 23 -7.67 -12.28 8.75
CA ASP A 23 -8.97 -12.30 9.38
C ASP A 23 -9.95 -11.45 8.56
N HIS A 24 -11.13 -12.01 8.30
CA HIS A 24 -12.14 -11.36 7.48
C HIS A 24 -13.53 -11.53 8.08
N ILE A 25 -14.28 -10.43 8.14
CA ILE A 25 -15.69 -10.42 8.48
C ILE A 25 -16.47 -9.64 7.42
N ALA A 26 -17.62 -10.17 7.03
CA ALA A 26 -18.54 -9.48 6.15
C ALA A 26 -19.99 -9.75 6.55
N ALA A 27 -20.85 -8.77 6.34
CA ALA A 27 -22.29 -8.89 6.56
C ALA A 27 -23.06 -8.22 5.44
N LYS A 28 -24.22 -8.78 5.08
CA LYS A 28 -25.16 -8.18 4.13
C LYS A 28 -26.58 -8.26 4.66
N LEU A 29 -27.31 -7.15 4.55
CA LEU A 29 -28.73 -7.03 4.85
C LEU A 29 -29.49 -6.61 3.60
N THR A 30 -30.67 -7.16 3.41
CA THR A 30 -31.61 -6.75 2.36
C THR A 30 -33.00 -6.61 2.98
N SER A 31 -33.72 -5.55 2.66
CA SER A 31 -35.08 -5.31 3.16
C SER A 31 -35.85 -4.42 2.20
N GLU A 32 -37.16 -4.60 2.12
CA GLU A 32 -38.04 -3.64 1.47
C GLU A 32 -38.63 -2.69 2.53
N LEU A 33 -38.43 -1.38 2.38
CA LEU A 33 -38.97 -0.36 3.28
C LEU A 33 -39.39 0.85 2.47
N PHE A 34 -40.59 1.37 2.73
CA PHE A 34 -41.17 2.53 2.01
C PHE A 34 -41.27 2.34 0.48
N GLY A 35 -41.45 1.08 0.04
CA GLY A 35 -41.45 0.71 -1.38
C GLY A 35 -40.08 0.93 -2.05
N ILE A 36 -39.00 0.83 -1.29
CA ILE A 36 -37.62 0.85 -1.77
C ILE A 36 -36.97 -0.47 -1.32
N ASN A 37 -36.31 -1.14 -2.26
CA ASN A 37 -35.45 -2.28 -1.99
C ASN A 37 -34.10 -1.77 -1.48
N TRP A 38 -33.83 -1.98 -0.20
CA TRP A 38 -32.57 -1.62 0.43
C TRP A 38 -31.63 -2.81 0.48
N SER A 39 -30.37 -2.59 0.13
CA SER A 39 -29.26 -3.50 0.39
C SER A 39 -28.18 -2.75 1.18
N ALA A 40 -27.70 -3.33 2.27
CA ALA A 40 -26.56 -2.81 3.02
C ALA A 40 -25.48 -3.88 3.15
N TYR A 41 -24.22 -3.48 3.13
CA TYR A 41 -23.09 -4.37 3.27
C TYR A 41 -21.98 -3.69 4.08
N ALA A 42 -21.31 -4.48 4.90
CA ALA A 42 -20.08 -4.07 5.56
C ALA A 42 -19.07 -5.22 5.50
N SER A 43 -17.79 -4.89 5.36
CA SER A 43 -16.69 -5.84 5.55
C SER A 43 -15.50 -5.20 6.22
N TYR A 44 -14.74 -6.02 6.94
CA TYR A 44 -13.44 -5.68 7.51
C TYR A 44 -12.47 -6.84 7.24
N ASP A 45 -11.23 -6.49 6.90
CA ASP A 45 -10.13 -7.39 6.60
C ASP A 45 -8.89 -6.91 7.37
N ASP A 46 -8.21 -7.81 8.07
CA ASP A 46 -6.89 -7.59 8.67
C ASP A 46 -5.95 -8.68 8.14
N ALA A 47 -4.89 -8.26 7.46
CA ALA A 47 -3.92 -9.14 6.83
C ALA A 47 -2.49 -8.78 7.25
N HIS A 48 -1.72 -9.81 7.59
CA HIS A 48 -0.28 -9.76 7.72
C HIS A 48 0.28 -10.78 6.75
N GLU A 49 1.12 -10.34 5.82
CA GLU A 49 1.79 -11.21 4.87
C GLU A 49 3.28 -10.92 4.87
N ASP A 50 4.10 -11.93 5.12
CA ASP A 50 5.54 -11.80 4.88
C ASP A 50 5.83 -11.86 3.38
N ASN A 51 6.83 -11.10 2.94
CA ASN A 51 7.21 -11.04 1.54
C ASN A 51 8.02 -12.28 1.14
N TYR A 52 8.09 -12.49 -0.17
CA TYR A 52 8.80 -13.58 -0.83
C TYR A 52 9.77 -12.98 -1.85
N ASP A 53 10.93 -13.60 -2.02
CA ASP A 53 11.98 -13.11 -2.90
C ASP A 53 12.39 -14.18 -3.96
N GLN A 54 13.02 -13.73 -5.05
CA GLN A 54 13.87 -14.48 -6.00
C GLN A 54 13.47 -15.81 -6.68
N LEU A 55 12.24 -16.31 -6.64
CA LEU A 55 11.80 -17.41 -7.55
C LEU A 55 11.00 -16.86 -8.74
N TYR A 56 11.70 -16.37 -9.78
CA TYR A 56 11.07 -15.70 -10.92
C TYR A 56 11.11 -16.48 -12.24
N SER A 57 11.88 -17.58 -12.31
CA SER A 57 12.00 -18.39 -13.52
C SER A 57 12.07 -19.89 -13.23
N GLU A 58 11.77 -20.71 -14.24
CA GLU A 58 11.95 -22.17 -14.20
C GLU A 58 13.42 -22.54 -13.91
N ALA A 59 14.38 -21.76 -14.41
CA ALA A 59 15.79 -21.98 -14.14
C ALA A 59 16.16 -21.74 -12.67
N ASP A 60 15.56 -20.73 -12.02
CA ASP A 60 15.78 -20.46 -10.58
C ASP A 60 15.19 -21.60 -9.74
N TRP A 61 13.99 -22.07 -10.11
CA TRP A 61 13.32 -23.20 -9.46
C TRP A 61 14.12 -24.51 -9.60
N ASP A 62 14.61 -24.80 -10.80
CA ASP A 62 15.43 -25.99 -11.05
C ASP A 62 16.78 -25.91 -10.34
N ALA A 63 17.33 -24.70 -10.16
CA ALA A 63 18.57 -24.47 -9.43
C ALA A 63 18.39 -24.65 -7.92
N ASP A 64 17.30 -24.12 -7.35
CA ASP A 64 17.08 -24.08 -5.89
C ASP A 64 15.60 -23.89 -5.52
N SER A 65 14.78 -24.94 -5.72
CA SER A 65 13.33 -24.92 -5.42
C SER A 65 12.98 -24.76 -3.93
N GLU A 66 13.96 -25.00 -3.06
CA GLU A 66 13.83 -24.98 -1.61
C GLU A 66 14.45 -23.72 -0.98
N SER A 67 14.76 -22.68 -1.76
CA SER A 67 15.28 -21.40 -1.26
C SER A 67 14.73 -20.21 -2.05
N ASP A 68 14.14 -19.25 -1.35
CA ASP A 68 13.78 -17.93 -1.87
C ASP A 68 14.77 -16.83 -1.45
N ARG A 69 15.93 -17.22 -0.90
CA ARG A 69 17.00 -16.33 -0.37
C ARG A 69 16.58 -15.47 0.83
N LEU A 70 15.43 -15.75 1.43
CA LEU A 70 15.07 -15.23 2.75
C LEU A 70 15.48 -16.21 3.84
N ILE A 71 15.62 -15.72 5.06
CA ILE A 71 16.02 -16.52 6.23
C ILE A 71 14.96 -16.45 7.32
N GLY A 72 14.69 -17.59 7.94
CA GLY A 72 13.76 -17.73 9.06
C GLY A 72 14.38 -17.48 10.44
N ASN A 73 15.72 -17.44 10.52
CA ASN A 73 16.45 -17.18 11.76
C ASN A 73 17.25 -15.89 11.67
N TRP A 74 17.16 -15.07 12.71
CA TRP A 74 17.98 -13.86 12.84
C TRP A 74 19.47 -14.23 13.02
N THR A 75 20.36 -13.43 12.43
CA THR A 75 21.81 -13.60 12.55
C THR A 75 22.45 -12.43 13.30
N ASN A 76 23.77 -12.46 13.46
CA ASN A 76 24.51 -11.34 14.03
C ASN A 76 25.09 -10.37 12.99
N THR A 77 24.78 -10.56 11.70
CA THR A 77 25.34 -9.78 10.60
C THR A 77 24.25 -8.96 9.92
N PRO A 78 24.23 -7.62 10.08
CA PRO A 78 23.21 -6.74 9.50
C PRO A 78 22.89 -7.01 8.03
N TYR A 79 23.93 -7.18 7.22
CA TYR A 79 23.79 -7.47 5.79
C TYR A 79 23.03 -8.76 5.51
N VAL A 80 23.13 -9.76 6.39
CA VAL A 80 22.36 -11.01 6.27
C VAL A 80 20.95 -10.84 6.83
N ASN A 81 20.83 -10.10 7.94
CA ASN A 81 19.55 -9.83 8.61
C ASN A 81 18.54 -9.08 7.74
N GLN A 82 18.98 -8.35 6.71
CA GLN A 82 18.05 -7.70 5.77
C GLN A 82 17.15 -8.70 5.02
N SER A 83 17.56 -9.97 4.96
CA SER A 83 16.78 -11.09 4.38
C SER A 83 15.94 -11.82 5.41
N TYR A 84 15.87 -11.35 6.67
CA TYR A 84 15.03 -11.96 7.68
C TYR A 84 13.55 -11.77 7.34
N ARG A 85 12.87 -12.88 7.05
CA ARG A 85 11.54 -12.89 6.45
C ARG A 85 10.51 -12.08 7.25
N ARG A 86 10.46 -12.26 8.57
CA ARG A 86 9.44 -11.65 9.44
C ARG A 86 9.66 -10.16 9.72
N ALA A 87 10.75 -9.59 9.21
CA ALA A 87 10.97 -8.15 9.20
C ALA A 87 10.84 -7.55 7.79
N TRP A 88 10.31 -8.34 6.86
CA TRP A 88 9.95 -7.93 5.52
C TRP A 88 8.50 -8.34 5.25
N SER A 89 7.57 -7.53 5.73
CA SER A 89 6.14 -7.87 5.73
C SER A 89 5.30 -6.73 5.15
N THR A 90 4.09 -7.08 4.73
CA THR A 90 3.05 -6.16 4.32
C THR A 90 1.85 -6.38 5.25
N LEU A 91 1.51 -5.36 6.02
CA LEU A 91 0.34 -5.34 6.91
C LEU A 91 -0.74 -4.51 6.24
N ARG A 92 -2.00 -4.96 6.28
CA ARG A 92 -3.13 -4.27 5.65
C ARG A 92 -4.38 -4.43 6.49
N GLU A 93 -5.03 -3.31 6.75
CA GLU A 93 -6.39 -3.28 7.26
C GLU A 93 -7.30 -2.65 6.21
N ASN A 94 -8.48 -3.23 5.97
CA ASN A 94 -9.41 -2.71 4.99
C ASN A 94 -10.85 -2.81 5.47
N SER A 95 -11.58 -1.70 5.47
CA SER A 95 -13.01 -1.65 5.76
C SER A 95 -13.80 -1.06 4.61
N LEU A 96 -14.94 -1.69 4.28
CA LEU A 96 -15.90 -1.20 3.29
C LEU A 96 -17.28 -1.20 3.92
N ILE A 97 -18.01 -0.10 3.79
CA ILE A 97 -19.45 -0.06 4.06
C ILE A 97 -20.16 0.61 2.90
N TRP A 98 -21.31 0.06 2.51
CA TRP A 98 -22.19 0.68 1.53
C TRP A 98 -23.66 0.44 1.83
N LEU A 99 -24.49 1.39 1.39
CA LEU A 99 -25.95 1.34 1.40
C LEU A 99 -26.46 1.62 -0.01
N LYS A 100 -27.29 0.72 -0.52
CA LYS A 100 -27.97 0.82 -1.81
C LYS A 100 -29.47 0.86 -1.61
N GLY A 101 -30.14 1.75 -2.32
CA GLY A 101 -31.60 1.78 -2.46
C GLY A 101 -31.99 1.66 -3.93
N GLU A 102 -32.99 0.83 -4.21
CA GLU A 102 -33.52 0.55 -5.54
C GLU A 102 -35.04 0.71 -5.54
N LYS A 103 -35.59 1.41 -6.54
CA LYS A 103 -37.03 1.63 -6.66
C LYS A 103 -37.46 1.81 -8.11
N GLU A 104 -38.55 1.15 -8.48
CA GLU A 104 -39.32 1.52 -9.66
C GLU A 104 -40.21 2.74 -9.32
N LEU A 105 -39.97 3.87 -9.97
CA LEU A 105 -40.70 5.12 -9.70
C LEU A 105 -42.05 5.16 -10.43
N PHE A 106 -42.07 4.61 -11.65
CA PHE A 106 -43.25 4.40 -12.49
C PHE A 106 -42.92 3.34 -13.53
N ASP A 107 -43.94 2.88 -14.27
CA ASP A 107 -43.84 1.76 -15.22
C ASP A 107 -42.62 1.90 -16.15
N GLY A 108 -41.66 0.99 -15.96
CA GLY A 108 -40.44 0.89 -16.75
C GLY A 108 -39.28 1.77 -16.27
N LEU A 109 -39.45 2.72 -15.34
CA LEU A 109 -38.34 3.54 -14.79
C LEU A 109 -37.87 2.99 -13.43
N ASN A 110 -36.70 2.35 -13.45
CA ASN A 110 -35.95 1.93 -12.27
C ASN A 110 -34.88 2.96 -11.91
N VAL A 111 -34.75 3.27 -10.63
CA VAL A 111 -33.68 4.12 -10.10
C VAL A 111 -32.96 3.37 -9.00
N GLU A 112 -31.64 3.42 -9.02
CA GLU A 112 -30.78 2.95 -7.94
C GLU A 112 -29.82 4.06 -7.48
N ALA A 113 -29.51 4.06 -6.19
CA ALA A 113 -28.48 4.92 -5.63
C ALA A 113 -27.68 4.16 -4.57
N VAL A 114 -26.37 4.35 -4.59
CA VAL A 114 -25.42 3.75 -3.65
C VAL A 114 -24.59 4.85 -3.01
N VAL A 115 -24.44 4.78 -1.69
CA VAL A 115 -23.41 5.54 -0.97
C VAL A 115 -22.45 4.56 -0.31
N TYR A 116 -21.16 4.89 -0.26
CA TYR A 116 -20.15 4.02 0.32
C TYR A 116 -19.01 4.80 0.99
N ARG A 117 -18.33 4.12 1.91
CA ARG A 117 -17.07 4.53 2.55
C ARG A 117 -16.12 3.34 2.54
N HIS A 118 -14.87 3.57 2.17
CA HIS A 118 -13.82 2.55 2.11
C HIS A 118 -12.53 3.12 2.70
N ASP A 119 -12.06 2.49 3.77
CA ASP A 119 -10.85 2.88 4.49
C ASP A 119 -9.84 1.75 4.43
N MET A 120 -8.68 2.04 3.87
CA MET A 120 -7.55 1.12 3.73
C MET A 120 -6.37 1.69 4.49
N ASP A 121 -5.78 0.91 5.38
CA ASP A 121 -4.50 1.16 6.01
C ASP A 121 -3.52 0.06 5.60
N GLY A 122 -2.26 0.42 5.47
CA GLY A 122 -1.23 -0.51 5.04
C GLY A 122 0.15 -0.05 5.45
N ARG A 123 1.02 -1.01 5.77
CA ARG A 123 2.40 -0.77 6.14
C ARG A 123 3.30 -1.80 5.48
N GLY A 124 4.33 -1.33 4.77
CA GLY A 124 5.39 -2.15 4.22
C GLY A 124 6.65 -2.04 5.07
N ASP A 125 7.14 -3.18 5.52
CA ASP A 125 8.21 -3.32 6.51
C ASP A 125 9.50 -3.80 5.82
N TRP A 126 10.65 -3.29 6.25
CA TRP A 126 11.97 -3.76 5.81
C TRP A 126 13.04 -3.39 6.83
N VAL A 127 14.06 -4.23 7.01
CA VAL A 127 15.19 -4.00 7.94
C VAL A 127 16.50 -3.73 7.18
N PRO A 128 16.77 -2.46 6.78
CA PRO A 128 18.02 -2.10 6.14
C PRO A 128 19.25 -2.47 6.99
N PRO A 129 20.36 -2.88 6.37
CA PRO A 129 21.60 -3.27 7.05
C PRO A 129 22.44 -2.08 7.56
N TYR A 130 21.80 -0.96 7.90
CA TYR A 130 22.42 0.29 8.35
C TYR A 130 21.40 1.21 9.02
N LEU A 131 21.88 2.20 9.77
CA LEU A 131 21.14 3.44 10.03
C LEU A 131 21.39 4.45 8.92
N VAL A 132 20.39 5.29 8.67
CA VAL A 132 20.54 6.43 7.76
C VAL A 132 21.08 7.61 8.54
N ASN A 133 22.22 8.17 8.13
CA ASN A 133 22.70 9.42 8.68
C ASN A 133 21.88 10.58 8.08
N VAL A 134 21.18 11.31 8.95
CA VAL A 134 20.33 12.45 8.63
C VAL A 134 20.69 13.71 9.44
N THR A 135 21.69 13.60 10.32
CA THR A 135 22.20 14.65 11.18
C THR A 135 23.70 14.81 10.99
N ALA A 136 24.14 16.02 10.69
CA ALA A 136 25.57 16.32 10.60
C ALA A 136 26.16 16.49 12.01
N ASP A 137 26.37 15.39 12.74
CA ASP A 137 26.89 15.41 14.12
C ASP A 137 28.35 15.89 14.21
N GLY A 138 29.09 15.83 13.11
CA GLY A 138 30.49 16.22 13.03
C GLY A 138 31.44 15.08 13.42
N ALA A 139 32.65 15.10 12.84
CA ALA A 139 33.60 14.01 12.98
C ALA A 139 33.98 13.72 14.45
N GLY A 140 33.86 12.46 14.86
CA GLY A 140 34.23 11.99 16.20
C GLY A 140 33.17 12.20 17.27
N ASN A 141 32.02 12.78 16.92
CA ASN A 141 30.87 12.88 17.82
C ASN A 141 29.98 11.63 17.70
N PRO A 142 29.24 11.27 18.76
CA PRO A 142 28.23 10.23 18.68
C PRO A 142 27.14 10.54 17.65
N GLU A 143 26.72 9.54 16.89
CA GLU A 143 25.65 9.68 15.90
C GLU A 143 24.29 9.83 16.60
N THR A 144 23.58 10.89 16.27
CA THR A 144 22.29 11.24 16.87
C THR A 144 21.23 10.17 16.60
N GLU A 145 21.30 9.47 15.46
CA GLU A 145 20.39 8.38 15.08
C GLU A 145 20.62 7.09 15.86
N TYR A 146 21.82 6.92 16.43
CA TYR A 146 22.12 5.82 17.34
C TYR A 146 21.59 6.10 18.76
N LEU A 147 21.60 7.38 19.16
CA LEU A 147 21.15 7.81 20.48
C LEU A 147 19.62 7.88 20.57
N PRO A 148 19.02 7.48 21.71
CA PRO A 148 17.57 7.52 21.87
C PRO A 148 17.06 8.97 21.98
N GLY A 149 15.81 9.18 21.54
CA GLY A 149 15.05 10.39 21.87
C GLY A 149 15.11 11.52 20.84
N ASN A 150 15.92 11.39 19.79
CA ASN A 150 15.98 12.36 18.70
C ASN A 150 15.12 11.89 17.52
N ARG A 151 14.49 12.85 16.82
CA ARG A 151 13.74 12.59 15.59
C ARG A 151 13.92 13.73 14.60
N VAL A 152 14.31 13.39 13.38
CA VAL A 152 14.36 14.30 12.24
C VAL A 152 13.10 14.12 11.37
N LEU A 153 12.50 15.23 10.94
CA LEU A 153 11.38 15.25 9.99
C LEU A 153 11.88 15.82 8.65
N GLY A 154 11.75 15.06 7.58
CA GLY A 154 12.32 15.42 6.28
C GLY A 154 13.85 15.43 6.33
N GLY A 155 14.48 16.41 5.68
CA GLY A 155 15.93 16.54 5.65
C GLY A 155 16.61 15.68 4.57
N ALA A 156 17.92 15.86 4.45
CA ALA A 156 18.72 15.21 3.42
C ALA A 156 19.29 13.88 3.92
N PHE A 157 19.45 12.94 3.00
CA PHE A 157 20.30 11.77 3.21
C PHE A 157 21.77 12.22 3.20
N LEU A 158 22.47 12.06 4.32
CA LEU A 158 23.88 12.43 4.47
C LEU A 158 24.82 11.22 4.33
N GLY A 159 24.30 10.01 4.57
CA GLY A 159 25.06 8.78 4.44
C GLY A 159 24.41 7.60 5.15
N GLN A 160 25.22 6.57 5.36
CA GLN A 160 24.83 5.34 6.05
C GLN A 160 25.82 5.05 7.17
N ILE A 161 25.30 4.60 8.31
CA ILE A 161 26.08 4.17 9.47
C ILE A 161 25.86 2.66 9.60
N PHE A 162 26.94 1.88 9.51
CA PHE A 162 26.88 0.42 9.58
C PHE A 162 27.28 -0.10 10.95
N PHE A 163 28.28 0.54 11.55
CA PHE A 163 28.84 0.18 12.84
C PHE A 163 29.20 1.44 13.63
N VAL A 164 29.04 1.38 14.95
CA VAL A 164 29.46 2.43 15.89
C VAL A 164 30.40 1.88 16.95
N ASP A 165 31.18 2.75 17.58
CA ASP A 165 31.94 2.41 18.78
C ASP A 165 31.04 2.40 20.04
N PRO A 166 31.54 1.99 21.22
CA PRO A 166 30.76 2.02 22.47
C PRO A 166 30.27 3.42 22.90
N ASN A 167 30.82 4.50 22.35
CA ASN A 167 30.37 5.87 22.59
C ASN A 167 29.31 6.33 21.56
N GLY A 168 28.98 5.50 20.57
CA GLY A 168 28.03 5.81 19.51
C GLY A 168 28.64 6.55 18.31
N VAL A 169 29.97 6.65 18.22
CA VAL A 169 30.64 7.31 17.08
C VAL A 169 30.67 6.35 15.89
N ALA A 170 30.28 6.79 14.69
CA ALA A 170 30.36 5.96 13.49
C ALA A 170 31.80 5.51 13.20
N LEU A 171 31.92 4.22 12.83
CA LEU A 171 33.20 3.61 12.47
C LEU A 171 33.34 3.49 10.94
N THR A 172 34.58 3.53 10.47
CA THR A 172 34.94 3.13 9.10
C THR A 172 35.66 1.79 9.10
N PRO A 173 35.52 0.99 8.03
CA PRO A 173 36.25 -0.28 7.91
C PRO A 173 37.76 -0.10 7.96
N ASP A 174 38.47 -1.16 8.36
CA ASP A 174 39.93 -1.24 8.29
C ASP A 174 40.42 -1.02 6.86
N ALA A 175 41.50 -0.23 6.73
CA ALA A 175 42.05 0.13 5.43
C ALA A 175 42.47 -1.11 4.63
N GLY A 176 41.94 -1.24 3.40
CA GLY A 176 42.24 -2.36 2.51
C GLY A 176 41.45 -3.64 2.79
N CYS A 177 40.53 -3.64 3.76
CA CYS A 177 39.63 -4.77 3.96
C CYS A 177 38.70 -4.95 2.75
N VAL A 178 38.38 -6.20 2.44
CA VAL A 178 37.38 -6.59 1.45
C VAL A 178 36.42 -7.53 2.14
N SER A 179 35.13 -7.30 1.97
CA SER A 179 34.10 -8.14 2.59
C SER A 179 34.22 -9.59 2.11
N SER A 180 33.99 -10.50 3.05
CA SER A 180 33.94 -11.95 2.86
C SER A 180 32.52 -12.50 2.79
N LEU A 181 31.51 -11.63 2.92
CA LEU A 181 30.10 -12.00 2.89
C LEU A 181 29.69 -12.48 1.49
N THR A 182 29.09 -13.67 1.44
CA THR A 182 28.63 -14.34 0.20
C THR A 182 27.11 -14.40 0.08
N PHE A 183 26.38 -13.86 1.06
CA PHE A 183 24.92 -13.87 1.16
C PHE A 183 24.42 -12.60 1.86
N PRO A 184 23.23 -12.07 1.50
CA PRO A 184 22.35 -12.47 0.39
C PRO A 184 22.88 -12.04 -0.99
N TYR A 185 22.16 -12.38 -2.05
CA TYR A 185 22.38 -11.88 -3.42
C TYR A 185 23.76 -12.16 -4.03
N GLY A 186 24.39 -13.28 -3.67
CA GLY A 186 25.76 -13.60 -4.08
C GLY A 186 26.85 -12.84 -3.31
N GLY A 187 26.46 -12.08 -2.28
CA GLY A 187 27.35 -11.40 -1.36
C GLY A 187 27.69 -9.97 -1.74
N THR A 188 28.72 -9.44 -1.08
CA THR A 188 29.21 -8.09 -1.30
C THR A 188 30.72 -8.01 -1.11
N SER A 189 31.39 -7.22 -1.94
CA SER A 189 32.80 -6.87 -1.74
C SER A 189 32.97 -5.59 -0.91
N ASN A 190 31.89 -4.91 -0.54
CA ASN A 190 31.96 -3.67 0.22
C ASN A 190 32.20 -3.96 1.71
N ALA A 191 33.38 -3.58 2.20
CA ALA A 191 33.84 -3.77 3.57
C ALA A 191 32.94 -3.11 4.63
N ALA A 192 32.14 -2.10 4.27
CA ALA A 192 31.24 -1.43 5.20
C ALA A 192 30.17 -2.36 5.81
N TYR A 193 29.83 -3.44 5.11
CA TYR A 193 28.82 -4.41 5.56
C TYR A 193 29.38 -5.53 6.43
N ASP A 194 30.69 -5.79 6.36
CA ASP A 194 31.30 -6.98 6.95
C ASP A 194 31.82 -6.67 8.36
N PRO A 195 31.25 -7.26 9.43
CA PRO A 195 31.73 -7.05 10.79
C PRO A 195 33.19 -7.48 10.98
N ALA A 196 33.73 -8.37 10.13
CA ALA A 196 35.13 -8.76 10.17
C ALA A 196 36.10 -7.65 9.73
N CYS A 197 35.61 -6.62 9.03
CA CYS A 197 36.37 -5.44 8.65
C CYS A 197 36.40 -4.34 9.72
N TYR A 198 35.89 -4.61 10.92
CA TYR A 198 35.82 -3.65 12.02
C TYR A 198 36.50 -4.21 13.29
N PRO A 199 36.90 -3.32 14.23
CA PRO A 199 37.37 -3.74 15.55
C PRO A 199 36.34 -4.61 16.29
N ARG A 200 36.82 -5.53 17.15
CA ARG A 200 35.93 -6.47 17.87
C ARG A 200 34.88 -5.82 18.77
N ASN A 201 35.09 -4.58 19.18
CA ASN A 201 34.15 -3.81 20.00
C ASN A 201 33.18 -2.95 19.16
N ALA A 202 33.21 -3.07 17.84
CA ALA A 202 32.23 -2.43 16.96
C ALA A 202 30.83 -2.99 17.23
N ILE A 203 29.86 -2.09 17.27
CA ILE A 203 28.46 -2.39 17.49
C ILE A 203 27.75 -2.23 16.14
N PRO A 204 27.21 -3.31 15.55
CA PRO A 204 26.42 -3.18 14.33
C PRO A 204 25.13 -2.41 14.61
N VAL A 205 24.69 -1.62 13.63
CA VAL A 205 23.43 -0.89 13.69
C VAL A 205 22.57 -1.16 12.46
N GLN A 206 21.26 -1.14 12.65
CA GLN A 206 20.27 -1.35 11.60
C GLN A 206 19.04 -0.51 11.86
N SER A 207 18.38 -0.09 10.79
CA SER A 207 17.06 0.47 10.87
C SER A 207 15.98 -0.60 10.70
N TYR A 208 14.80 -0.28 11.19
CA TYR A 208 13.53 -0.84 10.74
C TYR A 208 12.79 0.29 10.00
N ARG A 209 12.58 0.12 8.71
CA ARG A 209 11.89 1.09 7.85
C ARG A 209 10.44 0.65 7.66
N HIS A 210 9.50 1.54 7.96
CA HIS A 210 8.11 1.36 7.58
C HIS A 210 7.75 2.35 6.48
N THR A 211 7.05 1.87 5.45
CA THR A 211 6.33 2.75 4.53
C THR A 211 4.85 2.55 4.73
N HIS A 212 4.18 3.59 5.19
CA HIS A 212 2.76 3.59 5.48
C HIS A 212 1.99 4.14 4.29
N TYR A 213 0.88 3.47 3.98
CA TYR A 213 -0.01 3.79 2.88
C TYR A 213 -1.44 3.70 3.39
N GLN A 214 -2.11 4.84 3.51
CA GLN A 214 -3.52 4.87 3.85
C GLN A 214 -4.30 5.43 2.68
N ARG A 215 -5.54 4.99 2.50
CA ARG A 215 -6.48 5.62 1.59
C ARG A 215 -7.89 5.52 2.14
N GLU A 216 -8.49 6.68 2.27
CA GLU A 216 -9.86 6.87 2.69
C GLU A 216 -10.66 7.39 1.51
N ARG A 217 -11.82 6.82 1.22
CA ARG A 217 -12.68 7.31 0.15
C ARG A 217 -14.15 7.14 0.45
N SER A 218 -14.92 8.14 0.08
CA SER A 218 -16.36 8.13 0.14
C SER A 218 -16.92 8.42 -1.24
N GLY A 219 -18.01 7.77 -1.60
CA GLY A 219 -18.61 8.05 -2.89
C GLY A 219 -20.09 7.78 -2.97
N LEU A 220 -20.65 8.27 -4.06
CA LEU A 220 -22.04 8.14 -4.42
C LEU A 220 -22.13 7.69 -5.89
N ALA A 221 -23.00 6.73 -6.15
CA ALA A 221 -23.45 6.37 -7.49
C ALA A 221 -24.97 6.53 -7.55
N ALA A 222 -25.49 7.06 -8.64
CA ALA A 222 -26.93 7.09 -8.88
C ALA A 222 -27.19 6.81 -10.35
N ASP A 223 -28.08 5.87 -10.62
CA ASP A 223 -28.35 5.34 -11.95
C ASP A 223 -29.87 5.25 -12.15
N ALA A 224 -30.31 5.57 -13.36
CA ALA A 224 -31.69 5.43 -13.79
C ALA A 224 -31.72 4.61 -15.08
N GLU A 225 -32.65 3.67 -15.16
CA GLU A 225 -32.93 2.86 -16.34
C GLU A 225 -34.41 2.95 -16.66
N TRP A 226 -34.70 3.40 -17.88
CA TRP A 226 -36.05 3.46 -18.42
C TRP A 226 -36.21 2.47 -19.56
N ASN A 227 -37.14 1.54 -19.39
CA ASN A 227 -37.53 0.56 -20.40
C ASN A 227 -38.85 0.99 -21.05
N ALA A 228 -38.86 1.06 -22.38
CA ALA A 228 -40.02 1.44 -23.16
C ALA A 228 -40.21 0.50 -24.36
N ASN A 229 -41.44 0.02 -24.56
CA ASN A 229 -41.81 -0.75 -25.74
C ASN A 229 -42.60 0.14 -26.73
N PHE A 230 -42.13 0.20 -27.97
CA PHE A 230 -42.76 0.91 -29.07
C PHE A 230 -43.21 -0.07 -30.17
N GLY A 231 -43.85 -1.17 -29.76
CA GLY A 231 -44.32 -2.22 -30.66
C GLY A 231 -43.19 -3.18 -31.03
N ALA A 232 -42.63 -3.04 -32.24
CA ALA A 232 -41.55 -3.91 -32.73
C ALA A 232 -40.16 -3.53 -32.18
N ILE A 233 -40.10 -2.50 -31.35
CA ILE A 233 -38.87 -1.91 -30.82
C ILE A 233 -38.94 -1.91 -29.30
N ASP A 234 -37.97 -2.54 -28.65
CA ASP A 234 -37.71 -2.38 -27.22
C ASP A 234 -36.56 -1.40 -27.03
N ASN A 235 -36.74 -0.40 -26.18
CA ASN A 235 -35.75 0.62 -25.87
C ASN A 235 -35.41 0.61 -24.38
N THR A 236 -34.12 0.67 -24.07
CA THR A 236 -33.60 0.83 -22.72
C THR A 236 -32.68 2.04 -22.69
N LEU A 237 -33.15 3.12 -22.09
CA LEU A 237 -32.36 4.34 -21.84
C LEU A 237 -31.79 4.28 -20.42
N ARG A 238 -30.48 4.42 -20.29
CA ARG A 238 -29.75 4.44 -19.03
C ARG A 238 -29.01 5.75 -18.87
N GLY A 239 -28.92 6.25 -17.65
CA GLY A 239 -28.09 7.39 -17.34
C GLY A 239 -27.75 7.41 -15.86
N GLY A 240 -26.62 7.99 -15.53
CA GLY A 240 -26.19 8.01 -14.15
C GLY A 240 -24.99 8.91 -13.89
N ILE A 241 -24.72 9.06 -12.60
CA ILE A 241 -23.60 9.83 -12.07
C ILE A 241 -22.81 8.97 -11.09
N TRP A 242 -21.52 9.27 -10.99
CA TRP A 242 -20.64 8.73 -9.97
C TRP A 242 -19.74 9.84 -9.46
N TYR A 243 -19.66 9.97 -8.15
CA TYR A 243 -18.76 10.89 -7.46
C TYR A 243 -17.97 10.11 -6.41
N GLU A 244 -16.65 10.29 -6.38
CA GLU A 244 -15.78 9.79 -5.33
C GLU A 244 -14.89 10.94 -4.86
N SER A 245 -14.77 11.10 -3.55
CA SER A 245 -13.76 11.94 -2.93
C SER A 245 -12.96 11.07 -1.97
N GLY A 246 -11.66 11.25 -1.95
CA GLY A 246 -10.81 10.53 -1.02
C GLY A 246 -9.45 11.17 -0.88
N THR A 247 -8.71 10.68 0.11
CA THR A 247 -7.34 11.10 0.36
C THR A 247 -6.48 9.86 0.48
N ARG A 248 -5.38 9.83 -0.24
CA ARG A 248 -4.31 8.86 0.01
C ARG A 248 -3.25 9.52 0.88
N TYR A 249 -2.82 8.86 1.94
CA TYR A 249 -1.72 9.29 2.79
C TYR A 249 -0.53 8.38 2.54
N GLU A 250 0.66 8.95 2.51
CA GLU A 250 1.90 8.22 2.35
C GLU A 250 3.00 8.84 3.22
N TYR A 251 3.56 8.06 4.13
CA TYR A 251 4.73 8.49 4.88
C TYR A 251 5.69 7.34 5.10
N ARG A 252 6.94 7.68 5.38
CA ARG A 252 7.98 6.69 5.67
C ARG A 252 8.75 7.09 6.90
N ASP A 253 8.84 6.17 7.84
CA ASP A 253 9.62 6.32 9.05
C ASP A 253 10.71 5.25 9.15
N TRP A 254 11.72 5.58 9.95
CA TRP A 254 12.87 4.75 10.20
C TRP A 254 13.11 4.71 11.70
N HIS A 255 13.07 3.52 12.24
CA HIS A 255 13.31 3.20 13.64
C HIS A 255 14.67 2.55 13.77
N LYS A 256 15.34 2.75 14.90
CA LYS A 256 16.59 2.06 15.18
C LYS A 256 16.25 0.70 15.77
N LEU A 257 16.90 -0.38 15.31
CA LEU A 257 16.83 -1.65 16.04
C LEU A 257 17.44 -1.48 17.43
N THR A 258 16.84 -2.11 18.44
CA THR A 258 17.33 -2.06 19.82
C THR A 258 18.72 -2.69 19.92
N ASP A 259 18.93 -3.84 19.26
CA ASP A 259 20.24 -4.46 19.06
C ASP A 259 20.21 -5.35 17.81
N ALA A 260 20.92 -4.93 16.75
CA ALA A 260 20.96 -5.61 15.46
C ALA A 260 21.52 -7.04 15.53
N ARG A 261 22.15 -7.46 16.64
CA ARG A 261 22.72 -8.81 16.79
C ARG A 261 21.72 -9.85 17.26
N VAL A 262 20.58 -9.44 17.81
CA VAL A 262 19.69 -10.37 18.53
C VAL A 262 18.29 -10.45 17.95
N GLY A 263 17.79 -9.41 17.29
CA GLY A 263 16.47 -9.46 16.67
C GLY A 263 16.06 -8.17 15.98
N ALA A 264 14.86 -8.21 15.41
CA ALA A 264 14.23 -7.09 14.71
C ALA A 264 13.44 -6.14 15.63
N ASP A 265 13.56 -6.29 16.96
CA ASP A 265 12.94 -5.35 17.91
C ASP A 265 13.53 -3.95 17.71
N PHE A 266 12.67 -2.93 17.74
CA PHE A 266 13.03 -1.56 17.39
C PHE A 266 12.47 -0.54 18.36
N ASP A 267 13.11 0.63 18.38
CA ASP A 267 12.70 1.75 19.22
C ASP A 267 11.37 2.32 18.72
N ALA A 268 10.38 2.49 19.61
CA ALA A 268 9.04 2.97 19.24
C ALA A 268 9.05 4.39 18.62
N LEU A 269 10.01 5.24 19.00
CA LEU A 269 10.19 6.54 18.37
C LEU A 269 11.08 6.39 17.14
N ALA A 270 10.53 6.70 15.96
CA ALA A 270 11.33 6.81 14.74
C ALA A 270 12.39 7.91 14.90
N TYR A 271 13.65 7.61 14.59
CA TYR A 271 14.71 8.61 14.57
C TYR A 271 14.61 9.50 13.32
N TRP A 272 13.91 9.03 12.28
CA TRP A 272 13.71 9.78 11.05
C TRP A 272 12.34 9.50 10.42
N VAL A 273 11.62 10.55 10.06
CA VAL A 273 10.48 10.48 9.15
C VAL A 273 10.90 11.11 7.83
N GLN A 274 11.15 10.27 6.82
CA GLN A 274 11.78 10.67 5.56
C GLN A 274 10.90 11.59 4.73
N TYR A 275 9.61 11.29 4.64
CA TYR A 275 8.61 12.11 3.98
C TYR A 275 7.23 11.83 4.60
N SER A 276 6.32 12.80 4.46
CA SER A 276 4.90 12.64 4.77
C SER A 276 4.09 13.46 3.77
N ARG A 277 3.19 12.79 3.05
CA ARG A 277 2.46 13.36 1.91
C ARG A 277 1.01 12.93 1.92
N ASP A 278 0.16 13.86 1.54
CA ASP A 278 -1.26 13.62 1.32
C ASP A 278 -1.58 13.85 -0.16
N PHE A 279 -2.47 13.03 -0.70
CA PHE A 279 -2.98 13.14 -2.06
C PHE A 279 -4.51 13.17 -2.03
N PRO A 280 -5.13 14.32 -1.68
CA PRO A 280 -6.56 14.54 -1.85
C PRO A 280 -6.92 14.40 -3.33
N GLN A 281 -8.04 13.75 -3.60
CA GLN A 281 -8.57 13.60 -4.95
C GLN A 281 -10.09 13.60 -4.95
N SER A 282 -10.65 14.09 -6.05
CA SER A 282 -12.06 13.87 -6.36
C SER A 282 -12.26 13.54 -7.82
N THR A 283 -13.22 12.66 -8.10
CA THR A 283 -13.64 12.36 -9.46
C THR A 283 -15.16 12.44 -9.55
N PHE A 284 -15.64 13.13 -10.58
CA PHE A 284 -17.02 13.10 -11.01
C PHE A 284 -17.11 12.49 -12.40
N LYS A 285 -18.10 11.64 -12.61
CA LYS A 285 -18.44 11.04 -13.91
C LYS A 285 -19.93 11.12 -14.11
N TRP A 286 -20.35 11.49 -15.31
CA TRP A 286 -21.72 11.27 -15.77
C TRP A 286 -21.72 10.42 -17.05
N TYR A 287 -22.82 9.73 -17.29
CA TYR A 287 -23.01 8.99 -18.54
C TYR A 287 -24.49 8.92 -18.92
N ALA A 288 -24.72 8.71 -20.21
CA ALA A 288 -26.02 8.32 -20.78
C ALA A 288 -25.80 7.27 -21.86
N GLU A 289 -26.68 6.30 -21.95
CA GLU A 289 -26.59 5.20 -22.89
C GLU A 289 -27.99 4.79 -23.34
N ASP A 290 -28.15 4.58 -24.65
CA ASP A 290 -29.39 4.10 -25.23
C ASP A 290 -29.15 2.74 -25.90
N ALA A 291 -30.03 1.79 -25.62
CA ALA A 291 -30.04 0.49 -26.26
C ALA A 291 -31.38 0.24 -26.95
N VAL A 292 -31.35 -0.04 -28.24
CA VAL A 292 -32.53 -0.29 -29.07
C VAL A 292 -32.46 -1.70 -29.61
N LYS A 293 -33.45 -2.52 -29.30
CA LYS A 293 -33.63 -3.86 -29.84
C LYS A 293 -34.76 -3.88 -30.86
N PHE A 294 -34.49 -4.45 -32.03
CA PHE A 294 -35.45 -4.65 -33.12
C PHE A 294 -35.27 -6.05 -33.73
N GLY A 295 -36.25 -6.93 -33.49
CA GLY A 295 -36.10 -8.35 -33.82
C GLY A 295 -34.94 -8.99 -33.05
N ASP A 296 -34.02 -9.61 -33.80
CA ASP A 296 -32.81 -10.24 -33.23
C ASP A 296 -31.64 -9.26 -33.03
N PHE A 297 -31.74 -8.05 -33.60
CA PHE A 297 -30.67 -7.06 -33.53
C PHE A 297 -30.81 -6.16 -32.30
N THR A 298 -29.68 -5.87 -31.65
CA THR A 298 -29.56 -4.84 -30.62
C THR A 298 -28.47 -3.86 -31.00
N VAL A 299 -28.77 -2.57 -30.96
CA VAL A 299 -27.81 -1.47 -31.17
C VAL A 299 -27.71 -0.67 -29.89
N ARG A 300 -26.49 -0.30 -29.51
CA ARG A 300 -26.20 0.49 -28.31
C ARG A 300 -25.34 1.69 -28.67
N ALA A 301 -25.66 2.85 -28.12
CA ALA A 301 -24.87 4.07 -28.23
C ALA A 301 -24.82 4.77 -26.88
N GLY A 302 -23.67 5.31 -26.50
CA GLY A 302 -23.51 5.96 -25.20
C GLY A 302 -22.47 7.06 -25.19
N VAL A 303 -22.62 7.95 -24.22
CA VAL A 303 -21.74 9.09 -23.95
C VAL A 303 -21.37 9.11 -22.49
N LYS A 304 -20.14 9.54 -22.18
CA LYS A 304 -19.69 9.76 -20.80
C LYS A 304 -18.61 10.84 -20.75
N GLN A 305 -18.42 11.43 -19.58
CA GLN A 305 -17.36 12.40 -19.32
C GLN A 305 -16.84 12.26 -17.89
N PHE A 306 -15.58 12.63 -17.67
CA PHE A 306 -14.92 12.61 -16.38
C PHE A 306 -14.34 13.98 -16.02
N PHE A 307 -14.43 14.33 -14.74
CA PHE A 307 -13.81 15.50 -14.14
C PHE A 307 -13.00 15.00 -12.96
N ASN A 308 -11.71 15.33 -12.91
CA ASN A 308 -10.79 14.87 -11.89
C ASN A 308 -10.05 16.06 -11.30
N ASP A 309 -9.90 16.02 -9.98
CA ASP A 309 -9.05 16.91 -9.20
C ASP A 309 -8.11 16.03 -8.38
N ILE A 310 -6.80 16.33 -8.45
CA ILE A 310 -5.78 15.69 -7.62
C ILE A 310 -4.88 16.77 -7.06
N GLU A 311 -4.73 16.76 -5.75
CA GLU A 311 -3.76 17.58 -5.02
C GLU A 311 -2.62 16.71 -4.52
N ARG A 312 -1.46 17.33 -4.30
CA ARG A 312 -0.36 16.76 -3.53
C ARG A 312 0.06 17.77 -2.48
N VAL A 313 0.04 17.34 -1.22
CA VAL A 313 0.51 18.11 -0.06
C VAL A 313 1.74 17.44 0.56
N ASN A 314 2.81 18.18 0.82
CA ASN A 314 3.93 17.78 1.67
C ASN A 314 3.68 18.30 3.08
N ASN A 315 3.50 17.41 4.04
CA ASN A 315 3.14 17.79 5.41
C ASN A 315 4.30 18.46 6.18
N PHE A 316 5.54 18.37 5.69
CA PHE A 316 6.68 19.06 6.30
C PHE A 316 6.85 20.50 5.80
N ASP A 317 6.36 20.79 4.60
CA ASP A 317 6.38 22.14 4.03
C ASP A 317 5.13 22.35 3.16
N PRO A 318 3.94 22.48 3.77
CA PRO A 318 2.67 22.56 3.05
C PRO A 318 2.51 23.87 2.28
N THR A 319 3.39 24.85 2.50
CA THR A 319 3.35 26.17 1.86
C THR A 319 4.27 26.30 0.65
N ASN A 320 5.12 25.31 0.38
CA ASN A 320 6.11 25.38 -0.68
C ASN A 320 5.53 24.98 -2.06
N PRO A 321 5.41 25.92 -3.01
CA PRO A 321 4.78 25.64 -4.30
C PRO A 321 5.58 24.71 -5.22
N ASP A 322 6.88 24.49 -4.95
CA ASP A 322 7.70 23.55 -5.74
C ASP A 322 7.47 22.09 -5.30
N GLU A 323 6.96 21.91 -4.07
CA GLU A 323 6.69 20.60 -3.50
C GLU A 323 5.20 20.27 -3.47
N ASN A 324 4.30 21.22 -3.70
CA ASN A 324 2.85 21.05 -3.64
C ASN A 324 2.22 21.42 -4.97
N PHE A 325 1.21 20.67 -5.42
CA PHE A 325 0.53 20.96 -6.68
C PHE A 325 -0.94 20.56 -6.64
N THR A 326 -1.72 21.19 -7.52
CA THR A 326 -3.09 20.79 -7.88
C THR A 326 -3.12 20.52 -9.38
N LEU A 327 -3.73 19.40 -9.76
CA LEU A 327 -3.94 19.00 -11.14
C LEU A 327 -5.43 18.76 -11.37
N GLU A 328 -6.04 19.62 -12.17
CA GLU A 328 -7.41 19.46 -12.63
C GLU A 328 -7.38 18.87 -14.06
N SER A 329 -8.26 17.89 -14.32
CA SER A 329 -8.40 17.29 -15.63
C SER A 329 -9.88 17.05 -15.96
N GLU A 330 -10.31 17.63 -17.07
CA GLU A 330 -11.60 17.36 -17.70
C GLU A 330 -11.36 16.53 -18.96
N SER A 331 -12.05 15.39 -19.10
CA SER A 331 -12.01 14.63 -20.33
C SER A 331 -12.90 15.28 -21.40
N ASP A 332 -12.57 15.08 -22.67
CA ASP A 332 -13.55 15.26 -23.74
C ASP A 332 -14.77 14.36 -23.49
N VAL A 333 -15.89 14.70 -24.13
CA VAL A 333 -17.06 13.81 -24.16
C VAL A 333 -16.70 12.56 -24.96
N LEU A 334 -16.75 11.41 -24.30
CA LEU A 334 -16.38 10.12 -24.86
C LEU A 334 -17.60 9.41 -25.41
N PHE A 335 -17.58 9.09 -26.71
CA PHE A 335 -18.63 8.35 -27.40
C PHE A 335 -18.29 6.86 -27.43
N SER A 336 -19.33 6.02 -27.34
CA SER A 336 -19.23 4.57 -27.45
C SER A 336 -20.43 4.03 -28.22
N GLY A 337 -20.23 2.91 -28.91
CA GLY A 337 -21.32 2.24 -29.61
C GLY A 337 -20.95 0.85 -30.08
N GLY A 338 -21.95 0.00 -30.26
CA GLY A 338 -21.79 -1.37 -30.69
C GLY A 338 -23.13 -2.01 -31.03
N GLY A 339 -23.10 -3.16 -31.70
CA GLY A 339 -24.31 -3.91 -32.01
C GLY A 339 -24.06 -5.41 -31.99
N SER A 340 -25.13 -6.17 -31.77
CA SER A 340 -25.16 -7.62 -31.75
C SER A 340 -26.42 -8.14 -32.47
N SER A 341 -26.35 -9.36 -33.01
CA SER A 341 -27.43 -10.07 -33.68
C SER A 341 -27.52 -11.51 -33.21
#